data_AF-A0A957P3C5-F1
#
_entry.id   AF-A0A957P3C5-F1
#
_cell.length_a   1.000
_cell.length_b   1.000
_cell.length_c   1.000
_cell.angle_alpha   90.00
_cell.angle_beta   90.00
_cell.angle_gamma   90.00
#
_symmetry.space_group_name_H-M   'P 1'
#
loop_
_entity.id
_entity.type
_entity.pdbx_description
1 polymer ?
#
loop_
_entity_poly.entity_id
_entity_poly.type
_entity_poly.pdbx_seq_one_letter_code
_entity_poly.pdbx_strand_id
1 'polypeptide(L)' 'KLVGTFRDAVGPNIDINLDLNFHFKPEACIRIARVLEQFNLLWLEIDTYDPLAIRQIRDATATPICTGETLYY' A
#
# COMPACT_ATOMS: atom_id res chain seq x y z
N LYS A 1 7.56 5.39 11.99
CA LYS A 1 7.53 4.85 13.39
C LYS A 1 6.34 3.94 13.61
N LEU A 2 5.10 4.37 13.30
CA LEU A 2 3.90 3.59 13.60
C LEU A 2 3.89 2.16 13.03
N VAL A 3 4.10 1.98 11.72
CA VAL A 3 4.11 0.64 11.08
C VAL A 3 5.23 -0.26 11.63
N GLY A 4 6.41 0.32 11.88
CA GLY A 4 7.53 -0.40 12.50
C GLY A 4 7.17 -0.93 13.90
N THR A 5 6.49 -0.13 14.72
CA THR A 5 6.02 -0.57 16.04
C THR A 5 5.08 -1.77 15.95
N PHE A 6 4.18 -1.81 14.96
CA PHE A 6 3.32 -2.98 14.76
C PHE A 6 4.13 -4.20 14.32
N ARG A 7 5.05 -4.03 13.36
CA ARG A 7 5.93 -5.12 12.91
C ARG A 7 6.77 -5.69 14.05
N ASP A 8 7.33 -4.84 14.92
CA ASP A 8 8.08 -5.26 16.10
C ASP A 8 7.21 -6.03 17.10
N ALA A 9 5.94 -5.63 17.27
CA ALA A 9 5.01 -6.24 18.22
C ALA A 9 4.45 -7.59 17.76
N VAL A 10 4.09 -7.73 16.47
CA VAL A 10 3.45 -8.94 15.93
C VAL A 10 4.47 -9.96 15.41
N GLY A 11 5.73 -9.55 15.22
CA GLY A 11 6.79 -10.40 14.68
C GLY A 11 6.66 -10.65 13.17
N PRO A 12 7.51 -11.53 12.59
CA PRO A 12 7.58 -11.74 11.15
C PRO A 12 6.47 -12.63 10.57
N ASN A 13 5.75 -13.38 11.40
CA ASN A 13 4.80 -14.42 10.96
C ASN A 13 3.36 -13.93 10.82
N ILE A 14 3.04 -12.75 11.36
CA ILE A 14 1.72 -12.13 11.27
C ILE A 14 1.76 -11.07 10.18
N ASP A 15 0.86 -11.16 9.23
CA ASP A 15 0.76 -10.19 8.14
C ASP A 15 0.24 -8.83 8.61
N ILE A 16 0.66 -7.78 7.90
CA ILE A 16 0.20 -6.40 8.13
C ILE A 16 -0.30 -5.86 6.80
N ASN A 17 -1.48 -5.25 6.85
CA ASN A 17 -2.08 -4.51 5.75
C ASN A 17 -2.21 -3.05 6.17
N LEU A 18 -1.99 -2.14 5.24
CA LEU A 18 -2.20 -0.71 5.46
C LEU A 18 -3.09 -0.16 4.36
N ASP A 19 -4.02 0.69 4.75
CA ASP A 19 -4.99 1.30 3.86
C ASP A 19 -4.81 2.82 3.83
N LEU A 20 -4.70 3.36 2.60
CA LEU A 20 -4.57 4.79 2.30
C LEU A 20 -5.85 5.42 1.74
N ASN A 21 -6.87 4.62 1.40
CA ASN A 21 -8.11 5.05 0.75
C ASN A 21 -7.78 5.95 -0.46
N PHE A 22 -8.43 7.13 -0.56
CA PHE A 22 -8.28 8.13 -1.63
C PHE A 22 -7.36 9.31 -1.25
N HIS A 23 -6.58 9.22 -0.18
CA HIS A 23 -5.94 10.39 0.42
C HIS A 23 -4.74 10.96 -0.35
N PHE A 24 -4.18 10.23 -1.30
CA PHE A 24 -2.89 10.58 -1.91
C PHE A 24 -2.89 10.53 -3.44
N LYS A 25 -2.08 11.40 -4.05
CA LYS A 25 -1.75 11.33 -5.48
C LYS A 25 -0.75 10.20 -5.74
N PRO A 26 -0.66 9.68 -6.98
CA PRO A 26 0.19 8.51 -7.30
C PRO A 26 1.66 8.66 -6.90
N GLU A 27 2.25 9.85 -7.08
CA GLU A 27 3.64 10.11 -6.67
C GLU A 27 3.85 9.91 -5.15
N ALA A 28 2.91 10.41 -4.34
CA ALA A 28 2.98 10.23 -2.89
C ALA A 28 2.77 8.77 -2.51
N CYS A 29 1.84 8.06 -3.15
CA CYS A 29 1.63 6.63 -2.97
C CYS A 29 2.91 5.82 -3.24
N ILE A 30 3.62 6.11 -4.35
CA ILE A 30 4.89 5.44 -4.68
C ILE A 30 5.94 5.67 -3.59
N ARG A 31 6.07 6.91 -3.11
CA ARG A 31 7.01 7.24 -2.03
C ARG A 31 6.67 6.51 -0.73
N ILE A 32 5.38 6.44 -0.39
CA ILE A 32 4.89 5.71 0.79
C ILE A 32 5.19 4.21 0.63
N ALA A 33 4.79 3.61 -0.49
CA ALA A 33 5.01 2.19 -0.77
C ALA A 33 6.49 1.80 -0.64
N ARG A 34 7.41 2.57 -1.24
CA ARG A 34 8.86 2.35 -1.12
C ARG A 34 9.39 2.44 0.30
N VAL A 35 8.89 3.37 1.10
CA VAL A 35 9.26 3.46 2.53
C VAL A 35 8.77 2.24 3.31
N LEU A 36 7.62 1.68 2.91
CA LEU A 36 6.98 0.56 3.59
C LEU A 36 7.52 -0.82 3.19
N GLU A 37 8.28 -0.94 2.08
CA GLU A 37 8.87 -2.20 1.61
C GLU A 37 9.65 -2.95 2.73
N GLN A 38 10.32 -2.21 3.61
CA GLN A 38 11.08 -2.76 4.73
C GLN A 38 10.22 -3.51 5.77
N PHE A 39 8.90 -3.31 5.78
CA PHE A 39 7.99 -3.91 6.77
C PHE A 39 7.29 -5.18 6.28
N ASN A 40 7.56 -5.60 5.03
CA ASN A 40 6.98 -6.80 4.42
C ASN A 40 5.46 -6.87 4.61
N LEU A 41 4.75 -5.89 4.05
CA LEU A 41 3.29 -5.84 4.11
C LEU A 41 2.69 -6.93 3.22
N LEU A 42 1.55 -7.49 3.64
CA LEU A 42 0.76 -8.39 2.79
C LEU A 42 0.16 -7.62 1.61
N TRP A 43 -0.41 -6.44 1.87
CA TRP A 43 -0.71 -5.44 0.84
C TRP A 43 -0.73 -4.01 1.40
N LEU A 44 -0.54 -3.06 0.49
CA LEU A 44 -0.89 -1.66 0.66
C LEU A 44 -2.13 -1.37 -0.19
N GLU A 45 -3.17 -0.84 0.43
CA GLU A 45 -4.44 -0.55 -0.21
C GLU A 45 -4.53 0.92 -0.62
N ILE A 46 -4.88 1.14 -1.89
CA ILE A 46 -4.93 2.45 -2.54
C ILE A 46 -6.13 2.45 -3.47
N ASP A 47 -7.01 3.43 -3.32
CA ASP A 47 -8.14 3.60 -4.23
C ASP A 47 -8.01 4.84 -5.10
N THR A 48 -8.32 4.63 -6.37
CA THR A 48 -8.45 5.68 -7.38
C THR A 48 -9.29 5.13 -8.52
N TYR A 49 -10.03 6.02 -9.18
CA TYR A 49 -10.78 5.66 -10.38
C TYR A 49 -9.91 5.61 -11.65
N ASP A 50 -8.63 5.98 -11.55
CA ASP A 50 -7.68 5.91 -12.67
C ASP A 50 -6.88 4.58 -12.64
N PRO A 51 -7.18 3.62 -13.54
CA PRO A 51 -6.45 2.35 -13.59
C PRO A 51 -4.98 2.51 -14.02
N LEU A 52 -4.63 3.56 -14.77
CA LEU A 52 -3.25 3.82 -15.16
C LEU A 52 -2.42 4.29 -13.97
N ALA A 53 -3.03 5.06 -13.06
CA ALA A 53 -2.39 5.45 -11.80
C ALA A 53 -2.08 4.22 -10.93
N ILE A 54 -3.03 3.29 -10.76
CA ILE A 54 -2.78 2.03 -10.03
C ILE A 54 -1.63 1.25 -10.67
N ARG A 55 -1.65 1.09 -12.01
CA ARG A 55 -0.57 0.42 -12.73
C ARG A 55 0.78 1.08 -12.49
N GLN A 56 0.85 2.41 -12.57
CA GLN A 56 2.07 3.16 -12.33
C GLN A 56 2.62 2.92 -10.91
N ILE A 57 1.75 2.90 -9.90
CA ILE A 57 2.14 2.65 -8.51
C ILE A 57 2.68 1.23 -8.37
N ARG A 58 1.92 0.23 -8.83
CA ARG A 58 2.29 -1.19 -8.77
C ARG A 58 3.63 -1.46 -9.47
N ASP A 59 3.84 -0.87 -10.65
CA ASP A 59 5.07 -1.09 -11.42
C ASP A 59 6.30 -0.39 -10.79
N ALA A 60 6.12 0.50 -9.80
CA ALA A 60 7.18 1.32 -9.20
C ALA A 60 7.67 0.88 -7.81
N THR A 61 7.09 -0.17 -7.23
CA THR A 61 7.42 -0.71 -5.89
C THR A 61 7.35 -2.25 -5.88
N ALA A 62 8.06 -2.88 -4.94
CA ALA A 62 7.90 -4.31 -4.67
C ALA A 62 6.73 -4.62 -3.71
N THR A 63 6.13 -3.59 -3.07
CA THR A 63 5.00 -3.78 -2.15
C THR A 63 3.74 -4.21 -2.93
N PRO A 64 3.05 -5.30 -2.54
CA PRO A 64 1.80 -5.68 -3.17
C PRO A 64 0.72 -4.61 -3.01
N ILE A 65 -0.04 -4.32 -4.06
CA ILE A 65 -1.09 -3.28 -4.07
C ILE A 65 -2.48 -3.93 -4.13
N CYS A 66 -3.37 -3.51 -3.23
CA CYS A 66 -4.81 -3.81 -3.23
C CYS A 66 -5.61 -2.57 -3.66
N THR A 67 -6.72 -2.76 -4.37
CA THR A 67 -7.61 -1.67 -4.82
C THR A 67 -8.97 -2.24 -5.20
N GLY A 68 -9.98 -1.38 -5.30
CA GLY A 68 -11.22 -1.69 -6.02
C GLY A 68 -12.46 -1.84 -5.15
N GLU A 69 -12.39 -1.50 -3.86
CA GLU A 69 -13.54 -1.56 -2.93
C GLU A 69 -14.71 -0.66 -3.35
N THR A 70 -14.45 0.37 -4.15
CA THR A 70 -15.45 1.36 -4.61
C THR A 70 -15.83 1.22 -6.08
N LEU A 71 -15.37 0.18 -6.77
CA LEU A 71 -15.77 -0.07 -8.16
C LEU A 71 -17.21 -0.58 -8.23
N TYR A 72 -17.98 -0.04 -9.16
CA TYR A 72 -19.35 -0.44 -9.46
C TYR A 72 -19.50 -0.76 -10.95
N TYR A 73 -20.48 -1.61 -11.28
CA TYR A 73 -20.80 -2.06 -12.64
C TYR A 73 -22.01 -1.31 -13.20
#